data_AF-A0A9E0G9M2-F1
#
_entry.id   AF-A0A9E0G9M2-F1
#
_cell.length_a   1.000
_cell.length_b   1.000
_cell.length_c   1.000
_cell.angle_alpha   90.00
_cell.angle_beta   90.00
_cell.angle_gamma   90.00
#
_symmetry.space_group_name_H-M   'P 1'
#
loop_
_entity.id
_entity.type
_entity.pdbx_description
1 polymer ?
#
loop_
_entity_poly.entity_id
_entity_poly.type
_entity_poly.pdbx_seq_one_letter_code
_entity_poly.pdbx_strand_id
1 'polypeptide(L)'
;MSAPIAPADEPTHGAVEGTYTKIVDELILDRIDALRVLRADSQEEKGALLEKIAGRGKPEQDIVSELSKVRPLWRPDRFEEAHRMAMRSLEVLDRNGARSPKLPRLGPLTPPAAYVVEQMTRWIVKGHQNTMVTRVRKLYERREANSVWGSPEHHMLRRARIDAARVEPGYKGNPLGLPTFLLGGAVLSSVASGLNRFVAWAFNDTVGVIIFALVFGVVFFGLAWAALYSAGVARRRIRLCTDQPMKALWETIGACGTPPKDGSYDFAVYAIVLLALAWVLVPMAGWLLFRG
;
A
#
# COMPACT_ATOMS: atom_id res chain seq x y z
N MET A 1 -0.63 -58.76 44.67
CA MET A 1 -0.68 -57.74 45.72
C MET A 1 0.20 -56.57 45.29
N SER A 2 -0.46 -55.44 45.01
CA SER A 2 -0.03 -54.04 44.87
C SER A 2 1.38 -53.69 44.37
N ALA A 3 1.45 -53.21 43.12
CA ALA A 3 2.52 -52.34 42.64
C ALA A 3 2.22 -50.87 43.00
N PRO A 4 3.21 -50.05 43.40
CA PRO A 4 2.98 -48.66 43.79
C PRO A 4 2.79 -47.76 42.56
N ILE A 5 1.81 -46.87 42.62
CA ILE A 5 1.53 -45.84 41.63
C ILE A 5 2.56 -44.71 41.81
N ALA A 6 3.28 -44.36 40.73
CA ALA A 6 4.16 -43.19 40.69
C ALA A 6 3.33 -41.88 40.73
N PRO A 7 3.81 -40.81 41.38
CA PRO A 7 3.11 -39.53 41.37
C PRO A 7 3.17 -38.90 39.97
N ALA A 8 2.03 -38.37 39.53
CA ALA A 8 1.90 -37.65 38.27
C ALA A 8 2.72 -36.36 38.28
N ASP A 9 3.41 -36.08 37.16
CA ASP A 9 4.09 -34.81 36.90
C ASP A 9 3.12 -33.62 37.06
N GLU A 10 3.48 -32.67 37.92
CA GLU A 10 2.78 -31.39 38.03
C GLU A 10 2.96 -30.58 36.73
N PRO A 11 1.88 -30.03 36.14
CA PRO A 11 2.00 -29.15 34.99
C PRO A 11 2.67 -27.83 35.40
N THR A 12 3.71 -27.47 34.64
CA THR A 12 4.51 -26.25 34.77
C THR A 12 3.65 -24.97 34.63
N HIS A 13 3.07 -24.52 35.75
CA HIS A 13 2.28 -23.28 35.83
C HIS A 13 3.09 -21.97 35.78
N GLY A 14 4.43 -22.03 35.85
CA GLY A 14 5.28 -20.84 36.02
C GLY A 14 5.49 -19.95 34.77
N ALA A 15 5.23 -20.43 33.55
CA ALA A 15 5.55 -19.67 32.34
C ALA A 15 4.48 -18.61 31.96
N VAL A 16 3.22 -18.86 32.33
CA VAL A 16 2.09 -18.00 31.95
C VAL A 16 1.95 -16.83 32.92
N GLU A 17 2.07 -17.06 34.23
CA GLU A 17 2.02 -16.00 35.26
C GLU A 17 3.10 -14.93 35.07
N GLY A 18 4.33 -15.34 34.76
CA GLY A 18 5.45 -14.41 34.55
C GLY A 18 5.30 -13.50 33.33
N THR A 19 4.42 -13.84 32.39
CA THR A 19 4.17 -13.03 31.18
C THR A 19 3.11 -11.96 31.45
N TYR A 20 2.05 -12.29 32.19
CA TYR A 20 1.01 -11.32 32.57
C TYR A 20 1.54 -10.25 33.52
N THR A 21 2.36 -10.62 34.51
CA THR A 21 2.95 -9.66 35.45
C THR A 21 3.85 -8.65 34.74
N LYS A 22 4.65 -9.09 33.75
CA LYS A 22 5.49 -8.20 32.95
C LYS A 22 4.69 -7.18 32.14
N ILE A 23 3.60 -7.61 31.50
CA ILE A 23 2.76 -6.72 30.69
C ILE A 23 2.06 -5.66 31.57
N VAL A 24 1.59 -6.06 32.75
CA VAL A 24 0.93 -5.15 33.69
C VAL A 24 1.93 -4.18 34.29
N ASP A 25 3.12 -4.62 34.68
CA ASP A 25 4.18 -3.76 35.20
C ASP A 25 4.65 -2.73 34.16
N GLU A 26 4.83 -3.15 32.90
CA GLU A 26 5.21 -2.27 31.79
C GLU A 26 4.13 -1.21 31.52
N LEU A 27 2.85 -1.60 31.50
CA LEU A 27 1.74 -0.67 31.28
C LEU A 27 1.53 0.31 32.46
N ILE A 28 1.78 -0.14 33.70
CA ILE A 28 1.72 0.70 34.90
C ILE A 28 2.88 1.70 34.92
N LEU A 29 4.10 1.25 34.58
CA LEU A 29 5.27 2.11 34.47
C LEU A 29 5.07 3.21 33.42
N ASP A 30 4.54 2.88 32.24
CA ASP A 30 4.24 3.85 31.18
C ASP A 30 3.23 4.92 31.63
N ARG A 31 2.19 4.53 32.38
CA ARG A 31 1.18 5.47 32.90
C ARG A 31 1.75 6.38 33.99
N ILE A 32 2.62 5.85 34.87
CA ILE A 32 3.29 6.64 35.92
C ILE A 32 4.24 7.67 35.29
N ASP A 33 4.98 7.27 34.26
CA ASP A 33 5.89 8.18 33.56
C ASP A 33 5.14 9.26 32.76
N ALA A 34 3.98 8.95 32.16
CA ALA A 34 3.11 9.94 31.52
C ALA A 34 2.59 11.01 32.50
N LEU A 35 2.25 10.63 33.74
CA LEU A 35 1.82 11.59 34.77
C LEU A 35 2.98 12.44 35.29
N ARG A 36 4.21 11.93 35.28
CA ARG A 36 5.42 12.70 35.61
C ARG A 36 5.69 13.81 34.59
N VAL A 37 5.42 13.57 33.31
CA VAL A 37 5.53 14.61 32.26
C VAL A 37 4.59 15.79 32.55
N LEU A 38 3.35 15.52 32.99
CA LEU A 38 2.39 16.59 33.30
C LEU A 38 2.78 17.43 34.51
N ARG A 39 3.52 16.82 35.45
CA ARG A 39 3.96 17.44 36.71
C ARG A 39 5.33 18.11 36.65
N ALA A 40 6.14 17.84 35.64
CA ALA A 40 7.46 18.46 35.51
C ALA A 40 7.34 19.99 35.40
N ASP A 41 8.22 20.72 36.08
CA ASP A 41 8.13 22.17 36.24
C ASP A 41 8.84 22.92 35.08
N SER A 42 9.72 22.23 34.35
CA SER A 42 10.49 22.80 33.23
C SER A 42 10.22 22.10 31.89
N GLN A 43 10.41 22.82 30.78
CA GLN A 43 10.29 22.26 29.43
C GLN A 43 11.35 21.19 29.13
N GLU A 44 12.56 21.33 29.68
CA GLU A 44 13.65 20.37 29.50
C GLU A 44 13.38 19.05 30.24
N GLU A 45 12.86 19.11 31.47
CA GLU A 45 12.48 17.92 32.23
C GLU A 45 11.29 17.20 31.59
N LYS A 46 10.29 17.94 31.08
CA LYS A 46 9.21 17.38 30.26
C LYS A 46 9.75 16.67 29.02
N GLY A 47 10.68 17.29 28.32
CA GLY A 47 11.34 16.72 27.14
C GLY A 47 12.07 15.41 27.46
N ALA A 48 12.89 15.38 28.51
CA ALA A 48 13.62 14.19 28.91
C ALA A 48 12.71 13.03 29.32
N LEU A 49 11.60 13.32 30.00
CA LEU A 49 10.58 12.33 30.36
C LEU A 49 9.86 11.81 29.11
N LEU A 50 9.51 12.68 28.17
CA LEU A 50 8.89 12.29 26.90
C LEU A 50 9.82 11.42 26.04
N GLU A 51 11.11 11.74 25.96
CA GLU A 51 12.12 10.93 25.26
C GLU A 51 12.28 9.54 25.90
N LYS A 52 12.24 9.47 27.23
CA LYS A 52 12.32 8.22 27.97
C LYS A 52 11.10 7.33 27.73
N ILE A 53 9.90 7.91 27.68
CA ILE A 53 8.64 7.22 27.37
C ILE A 53 8.59 6.78 25.90
N ALA A 54 9.06 7.62 24.98
CA ALA A 54 9.02 7.34 23.55
C ALA A 54 9.98 6.20 23.13
N GLY A 55 11.03 5.94 23.91
CA GLY A 55 11.99 4.87 23.66
C GLY A 55 12.85 5.08 22.40
N ARG A 56 13.82 4.17 22.17
CA ARG A 56 14.71 4.19 20.99
C ARG A 56 14.29 3.12 19.99
N GLY A 57 13.28 3.43 19.19
CA GLY A 57 12.83 2.57 18.11
C GLY A 57 13.79 2.55 16.92
N LYS A 58 13.45 1.69 15.95
CA LYS A 58 14.14 1.65 14.65
C LYS A 58 14.08 2.99 13.89
N PRO A 59 12.97 3.73 13.86
CA PRO A 59 12.92 5.04 13.20
C PRO A 59 13.93 6.04 13.78
N GLU A 60 14.10 6.08 15.10
CA GLU A 60 15.04 6.98 15.78
C GLU A 60 16.49 6.60 15.43
N GLN A 61 16.80 5.30 15.37
CA GLN A 61 18.10 4.82 14.91
C GLN A 61 18.37 5.15 13.44
N ASP A 62 17.35 5.02 12.58
CA ASP A 62 17.44 5.39 11.18
C ASP A 62 17.64 6.90 11.03
N ILE A 63 16.96 7.74 11.82
CA ILE A 63 17.16 9.20 11.85
C ILE A 63 18.62 9.54 12.20
N VAL A 64 19.16 8.97 13.28
CA VAL A 64 20.57 9.21 13.67
C VAL A 64 21.54 8.71 12.60
N SER A 65 21.27 7.55 12.02
CA SER A 65 22.06 6.95 10.93
C SER A 65 22.01 7.77 9.64
N GLU A 66 20.88 8.38 9.30
CA GLU A 66 20.74 9.22 8.11
C GLU A 66 21.31 10.62 8.32
N LEU A 67 21.12 11.23 9.50
CA LEU A 67 21.69 12.54 9.84
C LEU A 67 23.21 12.50 9.95
N SER A 68 23.79 11.38 10.41
CA SER A 68 25.26 11.21 10.45
C SER A 68 25.89 11.09 9.06
N LYS A 69 25.10 10.82 8.02
CA LYS A 69 25.57 10.73 6.63
C LYS A 69 25.43 12.08 5.94
N VAL A 70 26.46 12.90 6.09
CA VAL A 70 26.49 14.30 5.61
C VAL A 70 26.58 14.42 4.08
N ARG A 71 27.08 13.40 3.37
CA ARG A 71 27.29 13.47 1.92
C ARG A 71 25.94 13.49 1.16
N PRO A 72 25.70 14.46 0.25
CA PRO A 72 24.47 14.51 -0.54
C PRO A 72 24.29 13.31 -1.50
N LEU A 73 25.40 12.79 -2.02
CA LEU A 73 25.48 11.58 -2.84
C LEU A 73 26.52 10.63 -2.26
N TRP A 74 26.14 9.37 -2.08
CA TRP A 74 27.05 8.34 -1.56
C TRP A 74 28.03 7.82 -2.62
N ARG A 75 27.56 7.63 -3.85
CA ARG A 75 28.36 7.21 -5.01
C ARG A 75 28.16 8.16 -6.19
N PRO A 76 28.82 9.34 -6.18
CA PRO A 76 28.66 10.33 -7.25
C PRO A 76 29.03 9.78 -8.62
N ASP A 77 30.09 8.96 -8.70
CA ASP A 77 30.62 8.33 -9.90
C ASP A 77 29.58 7.51 -10.68
N ARG A 78 28.61 6.90 -9.99
CA ARG A 78 27.56 6.05 -10.60
C ARG A 78 26.20 6.75 -10.71
N PHE A 79 26.06 7.95 -10.15
CA PHE A 79 24.77 8.60 -10.02
C PHE A 79 24.10 8.87 -11.38
N GLU A 80 24.85 9.39 -12.35
CA GLU A 80 24.29 9.71 -13.67
C GLU A 80 23.85 8.46 -14.45
N GLU A 81 24.59 7.36 -14.31
CA GLU A 81 24.21 6.08 -14.88
C GLU A 81 22.94 5.54 -14.22
N ALA A 82 22.90 5.54 -12.89
CA ALA A 82 21.74 5.08 -12.12
C ALA A 82 20.49 5.92 -12.40
N HIS A 83 20.64 7.25 -12.52
CA HIS A 83 19.56 8.15 -12.92
C HIS A 83 19.03 7.83 -14.32
N ARG A 84 19.91 7.68 -15.32
CA ARG A 84 19.50 7.33 -16.69
C ARG A 84 18.80 5.97 -16.75
N MET A 85 19.30 4.99 -16.01
CA MET A 85 18.67 3.67 -15.91
C MET A 85 17.29 3.75 -15.24
N ALA A 86 17.17 4.56 -14.18
CA ALA A 86 15.91 4.80 -13.49
C ALA A 86 14.88 5.47 -14.42
N MET A 87 15.26 6.53 -15.16
CA MET A 87 14.36 7.19 -16.11
C MET A 87 13.94 6.26 -17.24
N ARG A 88 14.89 5.48 -17.80
CA ARG A 88 14.59 4.44 -18.79
C ARG A 88 13.60 3.40 -18.26
N SER A 89 13.76 2.97 -17.00
CA SER A 89 12.86 1.98 -16.41
C SER A 89 11.42 2.49 -16.31
N LEU A 90 11.23 3.79 -16.01
CA LEU A 90 9.92 4.43 -15.95
C LEU A 90 9.31 4.56 -17.36
N GLU A 91 10.12 4.88 -18.37
CA GLU A 91 9.68 4.90 -19.77
C GLU A 91 9.22 3.51 -20.24
N VAL A 92 10.00 2.47 -19.93
CA VAL A 92 9.67 1.09 -20.29
C VAL A 92 8.38 0.64 -19.58
N LEU A 93 8.24 0.97 -18.29
CA LEU A 93 7.02 0.68 -17.54
C LEU A 93 5.82 1.44 -18.13
N ASP A 94 6.00 2.67 -18.60
CA ASP A 94 4.92 3.45 -19.20
C ASP A 94 4.37 2.82 -20.47
N ARG A 95 5.28 2.40 -21.35
CA ARG A 95 4.96 1.84 -22.66
C ARG A 95 4.37 0.42 -22.60
N ASN A 96 4.74 -0.35 -21.58
CA ASN A 96 4.42 -1.78 -21.50
C ASN A 96 3.52 -2.14 -20.31
N GLY A 97 3.58 -1.36 -19.23
CA GLY A 97 2.91 -1.65 -17.97
C GLY A 97 1.38 -1.64 -18.08
N ALA A 98 0.82 -0.77 -18.91
CA ALA A 98 -0.63 -0.62 -19.09
C ALA A 98 -1.25 -1.48 -20.22
N ARG A 99 -0.45 -2.29 -20.94
CA ARG A 99 -0.96 -3.11 -22.06
C ARG A 99 -1.92 -4.20 -21.57
N SER A 100 -2.94 -4.53 -22.36
CA SER A 100 -3.92 -5.56 -22.02
C SER A 100 -3.25 -6.89 -21.66
N PRO A 101 -3.57 -7.50 -20.50
CA PRO A 101 -3.00 -8.79 -20.12
C PRO A 101 -3.66 -9.96 -20.87
N LYS A 102 -2.93 -11.08 -20.96
CA LYS A 102 -3.45 -12.32 -21.53
C LYS A 102 -4.34 -13.03 -20.51
N LEU A 103 -5.66 -12.92 -20.67
CA LEU A 103 -6.60 -13.57 -19.78
C LEU A 103 -6.68 -15.10 -19.97
N PRO A 104 -7.08 -15.85 -18.92
CA PRO A 104 -7.55 -17.22 -19.09
C PRO A 104 -8.79 -17.27 -19.99
N ARG A 105 -9.08 -18.44 -20.58
CA ARG A 105 -10.24 -18.63 -21.47
C ARG A 105 -11.54 -18.58 -20.65
N LEU A 106 -12.17 -17.42 -20.60
CA LEU A 106 -13.45 -17.18 -19.89
C LEU A 106 -14.66 -17.24 -20.84
N GLY A 107 -14.47 -17.67 -22.09
CA GLY A 107 -15.54 -17.76 -23.09
C GLY A 107 -16.19 -16.39 -23.38
N PRO A 108 -17.53 -16.28 -23.42
CA PRO A 108 -18.24 -15.03 -23.71
C PRO A 108 -17.96 -13.89 -22.73
N LEU A 109 -17.51 -14.19 -21.50
CA LEU A 109 -17.18 -13.19 -20.48
C LEU A 109 -15.79 -12.57 -20.67
N THR A 110 -15.02 -13.03 -21.67
CA THR A 110 -13.64 -12.56 -21.89
C THR A 110 -13.55 -11.06 -22.19
N PRO A 111 -14.35 -10.46 -23.10
CA PRO A 111 -14.26 -9.02 -23.37
C PRO A 111 -14.53 -8.12 -22.15
N PRO A 112 -15.63 -8.29 -21.37
CA PRO A 112 -15.85 -7.46 -20.19
C PRO A 112 -14.81 -7.71 -19.10
N ALA A 113 -14.39 -8.96 -18.88
CA ALA A 113 -13.32 -9.25 -17.93
C ALA A 113 -11.98 -8.61 -18.34
N ALA A 114 -11.63 -8.64 -19.63
CA ALA A 114 -10.39 -8.05 -20.15
C ALA A 114 -10.39 -6.54 -19.92
N TYR A 115 -11.51 -5.89 -20.17
CA TYR A 115 -11.68 -4.47 -19.94
C TYR A 115 -11.46 -4.11 -18.47
N VAL A 116 -12.17 -4.77 -17.54
CA VAL A 116 -12.06 -4.49 -16.10
C VAL A 116 -10.63 -4.73 -15.61
N VAL A 117 -10.05 -5.88 -15.96
CA VAL A 117 -8.68 -6.25 -15.56
C VAL A 117 -7.66 -5.23 -16.09
N GLU A 118 -7.80 -4.79 -17.34
CA GLU A 118 -6.93 -3.79 -17.94
C GLU A 118 -7.02 -2.45 -17.21
N GLN A 119 -8.23 -1.96 -16.92
CA GLN A 119 -8.41 -0.68 -16.20
C GLN A 119 -7.76 -0.73 -14.81
N MET A 120 -7.97 -1.81 -14.07
CA MET A 120 -7.36 -1.99 -12.75
C MET A 120 -5.83 -2.08 -12.84
N THR A 121 -5.30 -2.83 -13.81
CA THR A 121 -3.85 -2.94 -14.05
C THR A 121 -3.25 -1.58 -14.38
N ARG A 122 -3.90 -0.82 -15.28
CA ARG A 122 -3.49 0.53 -15.67
C ARG A 122 -3.47 1.47 -14.47
N TRP A 123 -4.50 1.42 -13.62
CA TRP A 123 -4.58 2.22 -12.41
C TRP A 123 -3.41 1.95 -11.46
N ILE A 124 -3.12 0.67 -11.18
CA ILE A 124 -2.01 0.26 -10.29
C ILE A 124 -0.67 0.76 -10.83
N VAL A 125 -0.41 0.50 -12.12
CA VAL A 125 0.85 0.86 -12.76
C VAL A 125 1.05 2.36 -12.79
N LYS A 126 0.03 3.12 -13.24
CA LYS A 126 0.10 4.59 -13.30
C LYS A 126 0.21 5.22 -11.91
N GLY A 127 -0.48 4.68 -10.91
CA GLY A 127 -0.36 5.12 -9.52
C GLY A 127 1.06 4.95 -8.98
N HIS A 128 1.69 3.79 -9.23
CA HIS A 128 3.07 3.56 -8.87
C HIS A 128 4.04 4.49 -9.63
N GLN A 129 3.90 4.64 -10.94
CA GLN A 129 4.73 5.54 -11.74
C GLN A 129 4.66 7.00 -11.25
N ASN A 130 3.45 7.51 -11.00
CA ASN A 130 3.24 8.85 -10.47
C ASN A 130 3.95 9.03 -9.11
N THR A 131 3.76 8.08 -8.20
CA THR A 131 4.43 8.08 -6.90
C THR A 131 5.95 8.06 -7.04
N MET A 132 6.48 7.21 -7.91
CA MET A 132 7.90 7.04 -8.14
C MET A 132 8.54 8.30 -8.71
N VAL A 133 8.01 8.86 -9.80
CA VAL A 133 8.59 10.05 -10.44
C VAL A 133 8.54 11.26 -9.50
N THR A 134 7.45 11.43 -8.75
CA THR A 134 7.35 12.51 -7.75
C THR A 134 8.34 12.30 -6.61
N ARG A 135 8.54 11.07 -6.13
CA ARG A 135 9.50 10.76 -5.07
C ARG A 135 10.93 11.02 -5.52
N VAL A 136 11.29 10.61 -6.73
CA VAL A 136 12.61 10.87 -7.32
C VAL A 136 12.86 12.38 -7.43
N ARG A 137 11.91 13.14 -8.01
CA ARG A 137 12.05 14.61 -8.12
C ARG A 137 12.21 15.26 -6.75
N LYS A 138 11.34 14.95 -5.79
CA LYS A 138 11.41 15.52 -4.44
C LYS A 138 12.71 15.15 -3.71
N LEU A 139 13.23 13.95 -3.97
CA LEU A 139 14.51 13.53 -3.41
C LEU A 139 15.65 14.38 -3.98
N TYR A 140 15.68 14.62 -5.29
CA TYR A 140 16.67 15.50 -5.91
C TYR A 140 16.56 16.94 -5.42
N GLU A 141 15.35 17.48 -5.24
CA GLU A 141 15.13 18.82 -4.66
C GLU A 141 15.77 18.97 -3.29
N ARG A 142 15.52 18.00 -2.40
CA ARG A 142 16.07 18.02 -1.03
C ARG A 142 17.58 17.84 -1.03
N ARG A 143 18.11 16.96 -1.89
CA ARG A 143 19.55 16.72 -1.98
C ARG A 143 20.30 17.88 -2.61
N GLU A 144 19.76 18.52 -3.64
CA GLU A 144 20.34 19.74 -4.22
C GLU A 144 20.45 20.85 -3.18
N ALA A 145 19.40 21.08 -2.39
CA ALA A 145 19.40 22.08 -1.31
C ALA A 145 20.43 21.79 -0.20
N ASN A 146 20.69 20.50 0.08
CA ASN A 146 21.70 20.08 1.06
C ASN A 146 23.12 20.03 0.49
N SER A 147 23.31 20.27 -0.80
CA SER A 147 24.63 20.23 -1.44
C SER A 147 25.31 21.59 -1.36
N VAL A 148 26.64 21.59 -1.21
CA VAL A 148 27.42 22.83 -1.28
C VAL A 148 27.21 23.46 -2.65
N TRP A 149 26.84 24.74 -2.66
CA TRP A 149 26.55 25.44 -3.90
C TRP A 149 27.75 25.42 -4.84
N GLY A 150 27.53 25.03 -6.11
CA GLY A 150 28.58 24.93 -7.12
C GLY A 150 29.46 23.67 -7.04
N SER A 151 29.21 22.76 -6.10
CA SER A 151 29.92 21.47 -6.08
C SER A 151 29.54 20.60 -7.30
N PRO A 152 30.39 19.63 -7.70
CA PRO A 152 30.03 18.68 -8.76
C PRO A 152 28.70 17.98 -8.49
N GLU A 153 28.46 17.51 -7.26
CA GLU A 153 27.22 16.86 -6.84
C GLU A 153 26.01 17.79 -6.97
N HIS A 154 26.16 19.08 -6.61
CA HIS A 154 25.11 20.08 -6.80
C HIS A 154 24.71 20.20 -8.28
N HIS A 155 25.69 20.26 -9.21
CA HIS A 155 25.40 20.29 -10.64
C HIS A 155 24.77 19.00 -11.19
N MET A 156 25.19 17.84 -10.69
CA MET A 156 24.61 16.55 -11.05
C MET A 156 23.14 16.44 -10.61
N LEU A 157 22.86 16.79 -9.35
CA LEU A 157 21.52 16.77 -8.78
C LEU A 157 20.60 17.79 -9.44
N ARG A 158 21.09 19.01 -9.73
CA ARG A 158 20.32 20.03 -10.45
C ARG A 158 19.89 19.55 -11.84
N ARG A 159 20.80 18.95 -12.62
CA ARG A 159 20.47 18.40 -13.94
C ARG A 159 19.41 17.30 -13.83
N ALA A 160 19.66 16.32 -12.96
CA ALA A 160 18.73 15.21 -12.73
C ALA A 160 17.35 15.66 -12.24
N ARG A 161 17.28 16.71 -11.39
CA ARG A 161 16.03 17.33 -10.95
C ARG A 161 15.28 17.97 -12.11
N ILE A 162 15.96 18.77 -12.94
CA ILE A 162 15.35 19.43 -14.09
C ILE A 162 14.78 18.37 -15.04
N ASP A 163 15.53 17.30 -15.32
CA ASP A 163 15.09 16.20 -16.17
C ASP A 163 13.85 15.51 -15.57
N ALA A 164 13.91 15.12 -14.29
CA ALA A 164 12.78 14.51 -13.59
C ALA A 164 11.53 15.41 -13.56
N ALA A 165 11.70 16.72 -13.37
CA ALA A 165 10.61 17.70 -13.36
C ALA A 165 9.98 17.89 -14.75
N ARG A 166 10.77 17.82 -15.82
CA ARG A 166 10.27 17.92 -17.20
C ARG A 166 9.46 16.69 -17.62
N VAL A 167 9.84 15.50 -17.17
CA VAL A 167 9.14 14.25 -17.53
C VAL A 167 7.95 13.94 -16.62
N GLU A 168 7.93 14.44 -15.38
CA GLU A 168 6.86 14.17 -14.40
C GLU A 168 5.44 14.41 -14.96
N PRO A 169 5.13 15.52 -15.65
CA PRO A 169 3.80 15.74 -16.23
C PRO A 169 3.36 14.63 -17.20
N GLY A 170 4.30 14.05 -17.95
CA GLY A 170 4.02 12.94 -18.88
C GLY A 170 3.53 11.67 -18.18
N TYR A 171 3.93 11.45 -16.93
CA TYR A 171 3.49 10.31 -16.13
C TYR A 171 2.19 10.57 -15.35
N LYS A 172 1.79 11.84 -15.18
CA LYS A 172 0.63 12.26 -14.36
C LYS A 172 -0.72 12.23 -15.09
N GLY A 173 -0.81 11.55 -16.23
CA GLY A 173 -2.06 11.38 -16.97
C GLY A 173 -3.14 10.61 -16.19
N ASN A 174 -4.38 10.65 -16.69
CA ASN A 174 -5.52 9.95 -16.07
C ASN A 174 -5.20 8.46 -15.87
N PRO A 175 -5.23 7.94 -14.63
CA PRO A 175 -4.89 6.54 -14.35
C PRO A 175 -5.93 5.57 -14.93
N LEU A 176 -7.14 6.03 -15.21
CA LEU A 176 -8.17 5.27 -15.89
C LEU A 176 -8.17 5.63 -17.39
N GLY A 177 -8.34 4.62 -18.24
CA GLY A 177 -8.57 4.79 -19.67
C GLY A 177 -9.99 5.26 -20.01
N LEU A 178 -10.77 5.61 -18.99
CA LEU A 178 -12.11 6.16 -19.14
C LEU A 178 -12.02 7.65 -19.47
N PRO A 179 -12.72 8.12 -20.51
CA PRO A 179 -12.88 9.54 -20.74
C PRO A 179 -13.46 10.23 -19.50
N THR A 180 -12.89 11.37 -19.09
CA THR A 180 -13.31 12.12 -17.90
C THR A 180 -14.80 12.48 -17.92
N PHE A 181 -15.39 12.64 -19.11
CA PHE A 181 -16.83 12.91 -19.25
C PHE A 181 -17.74 11.77 -18.75
N LEU A 182 -17.25 10.52 -18.70
CA LEU A 182 -18.00 9.38 -18.14
C LEU A 182 -18.03 9.37 -16.61
N LEU A 183 -17.16 10.15 -15.96
CA LEU A 183 -17.12 10.33 -14.50
C LEU A 183 -17.96 11.53 -14.03
N GLY A 184 -18.88 12.01 -14.87
CA GLY A 184 -19.80 13.09 -14.51
C GLY A 184 -20.94 12.63 -13.59
N GLY A 185 -21.50 13.57 -12.82
CA GLY A 185 -22.57 13.30 -11.86
C GLY A 185 -23.82 12.64 -12.46
N ALA A 186 -24.12 12.89 -13.75
CA ALA A 186 -25.28 12.30 -14.43
C ALA A 186 -25.16 10.77 -14.62
N VAL A 187 -23.97 10.27 -14.99
CA VAL A 187 -23.73 8.82 -15.17
C VAL A 187 -23.73 8.10 -13.82
N LEU A 188 -23.08 8.69 -12.82
CA LEU A 188 -23.08 8.12 -11.47
C LEU A 188 -24.48 8.10 -10.86
N SER A 189 -25.28 9.15 -11.10
CA SER A 189 -26.66 9.24 -10.60
C SER A 189 -27.57 8.22 -11.28
N SER A 190 -27.39 7.95 -12.58
CA SER A 190 -28.20 6.94 -13.27
C SER A 190 -27.88 5.52 -12.79
N VAL A 191 -26.60 5.20 -12.57
CA VAL A 191 -26.17 3.95 -11.97
C VAL A 191 -26.70 3.81 -10.54
N ALA A 192 -26.55 4.83 -9.70
CA ALA A 192 -27.04 4.82 -8.33
C ALA A 192 -28.57 4.69 -8.25
N SER A 193 -29.30 5.39 -9.12
CA SER A 193 -30.76 5.29 -9.19
C SER A 193 -31.21 3.91 -9.67
N GLY A 194 -30.54 3.34 -10.66
CA GLY A 194 -30.80 1.97 -11.14
C GLY A 194 -30.55 0.93 -10.05
N LEU A 195 -29.45 1.08 -9.31
CA LEU A 195 -29.09 0.23 -8.18
C LEU A 195 -30.14 0.29 -7.07
N ASN A 196 -30.54 1.50 -6.66
CA ASN A 196 -31.56 1.68 -5.62
C ASN A 196 -32.91 1.07 -6.02
N ARG A 197 -33.32 1.21 -7.29
CA ARG A 197 -34.55 0.58 -7.79
C ARG A 197 -34.45 -0.94 -7.79
N PHE A 198 -33.31 -1.49 -8.21
CA PHE A 198 -33.07 -2.93 -8.21
C PHE A 198 -33.08 -3.50 -6.79
N VAL A 199 -32.40 -2.83 -5.85
CA VAL A 199 -32.39 -3.17 -4.43
C VAL A 199 -33.82 -3.15 -3.87
N ALA A 200 -34.55 -2.05 -4.08
CA ALA A 200 -35.91 -1.91 -3.57
C ALA A 200 -36.85 -2.99 -4.12
N TRP A 201 -36.73 -3.34 -5.41
CA TRP A 201 -37.48 -4.43 -6.02
C TRP A 201 -37.08 -5.80 -5.42
N ALA A 202 -35.78 -6.06 -5.27
CA ALA A 202 -35.28 -7.34 -4.80
C ALA A 202 -35.76 -7.69 -3.39
N PHE A 203 -35.85 -6.72 -2.48
CA PHE A 203 -36.25 -6.97 -1.09
C PHE A 203 -37.77 -7.06 -0.88
N ASN A 204 -38.58 -6.92 -1.93
CA ASN A 204 -40.05 -7.04 -1.84
C ASN A 204 -40.58 -8.47 -2.12
N ASP A 205 -39.75 -9.37 -2.64
CA ASP A 205 -40.17 -10.72 -3.04
C ASP A 205 -39.05 -11.74 -2.73
N THR A 206 -39.43 -12.94 -2.31
CA THR A 206 -38.53 -14.08 -2.05
C THR A 206 -37.67 -14.39 -3.27
N VAL A 207 -38.26 -14.36 -4.47
CA VAL A 207 -37.53 -14.55 -5.74
C VAL A 207 -36.56 -13.39 -5.99
N GLY A 208 -36.96 -12.16 -5.66
CA GLY A 208 -36.13 -10.97 -5.75
C GLY A 208 -34.86 -11.06 -4.90
N VAL A 209 -34.98 -11.54 -3.65
CA VAL A 209 -33.83 -11.71 -2.73
C VAL A 209 -32.85 -12.75 -3.26
N ILE A 210 -33.34 -13.86 -3.83
CA ILE A 210 -32.49 -14.90 -4.44
C ILE A 210 -31.74 -14.35 -5.65
N ILE A 211 -32.43 -13.65 -6.55
CA ILE A 211 -31.83 -13.04 -7.75
C ILE A 211 -30.77 -12.01 -7.34
N PHE A 212 -31.08 -11.17 -6.35
CA PHE A 212 -30.13 -10.19 -5.81
C PHE A 212 -28.89 -10.87 -5.26
N ALA A 213 -29.06 -11.91 -4.44
CA ALA A 213 -27.94 -12.63 -3.85
C ALA A 213 -27.03 -13.25 -4.91
N LEU A 214 -27.63 -13.85 -5.94
CA LEU A 214 -26.91 -14.46 -7.05
C LEU A 214 -26.15 -13.43 -7.90
N VAL A 215 -26.83 -12.34 -8.30
CA VAL A 215 -26.23 -11.29 -9.13
C VAL A 215 -25.06 -10.62 -8.40
N PHE A 216 -25.26 -10.17 -7.16
CA PHE A 216 -24.20 -9.52 -6.39
C PHE A 216 -23.10 -10.49 -5.98
N GLY A 217 -23.42 -11.75 -5.68
CA GLY A 217 -22.42 -12.79 -5.44
C GLY A 217 -21.49 -12.97 -6.64
N VAL A 218 -22.05 -13.10 -7.85
CA VAL A 218 -21.27 -13.20 -9.09
C VAL A 218 -20.44 -11.94 -9.34
N VAL A 219 -21.02 -10.75 -9.14
CA VAL A 219 -20.32 -9.47 -9.34
C VAL A 219 -19.16 -9.32 -8.36
N PHE A 220 -19.38 -9.54 -7.05
CA PHE A 220 -18.33 -9.40 -6.05
C PHE A 220 -17.22 -10.44 -6.24
N PHE A 221 -17.57 -11.69 -6.55
CA PHE A 221 -16.58 -12.72 -6.84
C PHE A 221 -15.77 -12.38 -8.11
N GLY A 222 -16.44 -11.93 -9.18
CA GLY A 222 -15.81 -11.50 -10.41
C GLY A 222 -14.86 -10.31 -10.22
N LEU A 223 -15.28 -9.30 -9.46
CA LEU A 223 -14.45 -8.14 -9.13
C LEU A 223 -13.28 -8.52 -8.23
N ALA A 224 -13.47 -9.39 -7.24
CA ALA A 224 -12.39 -9.88 -6.39
C ALA A 224 -11.34 -10.65 -7.20
N TRP A 225 -11.79 -11.54 -8.09
CA TRP A 225 -10.92 -12.25 -9.02
C TRP A 225 -10.14 -11.27 -9.92
N ALA A 226 -10.84 -10.30 -10.52
CA ALA A 226 -10.21 -9.30 -11.38
C ALA A 226 -9.18 -8.47 -10.62
N ALA A 227 -9.48 -8.05 -9.38
CA ALA A 227 -8.58 -7.30 -8.51
C ALA A 227 -7.28 -8.07 -8.24
N LEU A 228 -7.39 -9.35 -7.84
CA LEU A 228 -6.24 -10.22 -7.58
C LEU A 228 -5.40 -10.45 -8.84
N TYR A 229 -6.07 -10.72 -9.96
CA TYR A 229 -5.40 -10.98 -11.23
C TYR A 229 -4.64 -9.74 -11.71
N SER A 230 -5.30 -8.56 -11.69
CA SER A 230 -4.68 -7.28 -12.04
C SER A 230 -3.52 -6.92 -11.11
N ALA A 231 -3.66 -7.15 -9.79
CA ALA A 231 -2.60 -6.94 -8.83
C ALA A 231 -1.37 -7.81 -9.14
N GLY A 232 -1.57 -9.09 -9.44
CA GLY A 232 -0.49 -10.00 -9.82
C GLY A 232 0.23 -9.59 -11.11
N VAL A 233 -0.52 -9.21 -12.14
CA VAL A 233 0.03 -8.72 -13.42
C VAL A 233 0.82 -7.42 -13.21
N ALA A 234 0.22 -6.44 -12.54
CA ALA A 234 0.83 -5.14 -12.30
C ALA A 234 2.11 -5.29 -11.48
N ARG A 235 2.08 -6.05 -10.39
CA ARG A 235 3.25 -6.33 -9.55
C ARG A 235 4.40 -6.94 -10.35
N ARG A 236 4.11 -7.96 -11.18
CA ARG A 236 5.12 -8.58 -12.04
C ARG A 236 5.78 -7.57 -12.97
N ARG A 237 4.98 -6.71 -13.61
CA ARG A 237 5.48 -5.69 -14.56
C ARG A 237 6.29 -4.61 -13.85
N ILE A 238 5.80 -4.08 -12.74
CA ILE A 238 6.50 -3.08 -11.92
C ILE A 238 7.85 -3.64 -11.47
N ARG A 239 7.86 -4.86 -10.92
CA ARG A 239 9.08 -5.53 -10.47
C ARG A 239 10.10 -5.73 -11.58
N LEU A 240 9.66 -6.24 -12.74
CA LEU A 240 10.54 -6.47 -13.88
C LEU A 240 11.15 -5.19 -14.43
N CYS A 241 10.42 -4.07 -14.38
CA CYS A 241 10.90 -2.81 -14.92
C CYS A 241 11.73 -2.02 -13.90
N THR A 242 11.26 -1.90 -12.66
CA THR A 242 11.72 -0.82 -11.76
C THR A 242 12.54 -1.28 -10.56
N ASP A 243 12.42 -2.53 -10.08
CA ASP A 243 13.06 -2.95 -8.81
C ASP A 243 14.57 -2.69 -8.81
N GLN A 244 15.29 -3.23 -9.81
CA GLN A 244 16.74 -3.12 -9.87
C GLN A 244 17.21 -1.70 -10.21
N PRO A 245 16.66 -1.01 -11.25
CA PRO A 245 17.04 0.37 -11.55
C PRO A 245 16.80 1.34 -10.38
N MET A 246 15.67 1.21 -9.69
CA MET A 246 15.34 2.09 -8.57
C MET A 246 16.20 1.79 -7.35
N LYS A 247 16.45 0.51 -7.06
CA LYS A 247 17.37 0.14 -5.99
C LYS A 247 18.78 0.69 -6.24
N ALA A 248 19.29 0.58 -7.47
CA ALA A 248 20.59 1.15 -7.84
C ALA A 248 20.62 2.68 -7.67
N LEU A 249 19.55 3.38 -8.05
CA LEU A 249 19.46 4.83 -7.81
C LEU A 249 19.46 5.18 -6.32
N TRP A 250 18.67 4.48 -5.50
CA TRP A 250 18.63 4.71 -4.05
C TRP A 250 19.96 4.40 -3.37
N GLU A 251 20.68 3.37 -3.82
CA GLU A 251 22.02 3.02 -3.31
C GLU A 251 23.09 4.05 -3.68
N THR A 252 22.98 4.69 -4.85
CA THR A 252 23.92 5.75 -5.27
C THR A 252 23.69 7.06 -4.54
N ILE A 253 22.43 7.41 -4.24
CA ILE A 253 22.09 8.57 -3.43
C ILE A 253 22.47 8.31 -1.96
N GLY A 254 22.05 7.17 -1.41
CA GLY A 254 22.25 6.79 -0.01
C GLY A 254 21.37 7.59 0.96
N ALA A 255 21.30 7.11 2.21
CA ALA A 255 20.67 7.80 3.36
C ALA A 255 19.26 8.40 3.09
N CYS A 256 18.44 7.74 2.28
CA CYS A 256 17.14 8.25 1.82
C CYS A 256 16.02 7.21 1.95
N GLY A 257 16.15 6.31 2.94
CA GLY A 257 15.27 5.17 3.12
C GLY A 257 15.27 4.21 1.93
N THR A 258 14.10 3.59 1.69
CA THR A 258 13.88 2.63 0.60
C THR A 258 13.04 3.23 -0.53
N PRO A 259 13.19 2.75 -1.77
CA PRO A 259 12.29 3.15 -2.85
C PRO A 259 10.83 2.81 -2.51
N PRO A 260 9.85 3.60 -3.00
CA PRO A 260 8.44 3.30 -2.82
C PRO A 260 8.09 1.90 -3.29
N LYS A 261 7.30 1.18 -2.48
CA LYS A 261 6.75 -0.12 -2.85
C LYS A 261 5.57 0.07 -3.83
N ASP A 262 5.27 -0.99 -4.59
CA ASP A 262 4.07 -1.00 -5.42
C ASP A 262 2.78 -1.07 -4.57
N GLY A 263 1.70 -0.46 -5.05
CA GLY A 263 0.38 -0.48 -4.41
C GLY A 263 -0.44 -1.73 -4.72
N SER A 264 0.16 -2.81 -5.26
CA SER A 264 -0.59 -4.01 -5.63
C SER A 264 -1.21 -4.71 -4.40
N TYR A 265 -0.61 -4.52 -3.22
CA TYR A 265 -1.13 -5.10 -1.98
C TYR A 265 -2.48 -4.50 -1.58
N ASP A 266 -2.69 -3.20 -1.78
CA ASP A 266 -3.96 -2.54 -1.48
C ASP A 266 -5.12 -3.18 -2.29
N PHE A 267 -4.86 -3.61 -3.52
CA PHE A 267 -5.84 -4.36 -4.32
C PHE A 267 -6.10 -5.77 -3.83
N ALA A 268 -5.08 -6.45 -3.28
CA ALA A 268 -5.30 -7.72 -2.62
C ALA A 268 -6.21 -7.55 -1.40
N VAL A 269 -6.04 -6.46 -0.64
CA VAL A 269 -6.95 -6.10 0.46
C VAL A 269 -8.36 -5.83 -0.06
N TYR A 270 -8.53 -5.03 -1.12
CA TYR A 270 -9.86 -4.80 -1.71
C TYR A 270 -10.53 -6.09 -2.17
N ALA A 271 -9.77 -7.03 -2.76
CA ALA A 271 -10.30 -8.32 -3.15
C ALA A 271 -10.80 -9.15 -1.95
N ILE A 272 -10.04 -9.14 -0.84
CA ILE A 272 -10.45 -9.81 0.40
C ILE A 272 -11.74 -9.20 0.94
N VAL A 273 -11.84 -7.87 0.96
CA VAL A 273 -13.06 -7.16 1.39
C VAL A 273 -14.25 -7.53 0.50
N LEU A 274 -14.08 -7.58 -0.82
CA LEU A 274 -15.14 -7.98 -1.75
C LEU A 274 -15.60 -9.43 -1.52
N LEU A 275 -14.66 -10.35 -1.26
CA LEU A 275 -15.00 -11.74 -0.93
C LEU A 275 -15.74 -11.84 0.41
N ALA A 276 -15.30 -11.09 1.42
CA ALA A 276 -15.99 -11.04 2.71
C ALA A 276 -17.43 -10.50 2.54
N LEU A 277 -17.63 -9.45 1.75
CA LEU A 277 -18.96 -8.92 1.43
C LEU A 277 -19.83 -9.94 0.70
N ALA A 278 -19.27 -10.65 -0.30
CA ALA A 278 -19.98 -11.74 -0.97
C ALA A 278 -20.42 -12.84 0.01
N TRP A 279 -19.55 -13.17 0.96
CA TRP A 279 -19.82 -14.21 1.95
C TRP A 279 -20.83 -13.80 3.03
N VAL A 280 -20.90 -12.52 3.40
CA VAL A 280 -21.93 -11.96 4.30
C VAL A 280 -23.29 -11.85 3.62
N LEU A 281 -23.31 -11.59 2.32
CA LEU A 281 -24.53 -11.39 1.55
C LEU A 281 -25.39 -12.66 1.44
N VAL A 282 -24.78 -13.85 1.38
CA VAL A 282 -25.48 -15.14 1.35
C VAL A 282 -26.28 -15.45 2.63
N PRO A 283 -25.71 -15.43 3.84
CA PRO A 283 -26.46 -15.68 5.07
C PRO A 283 -27.46 -14.56 5.38
N MET A 284 -27.16 -13.31 5.00
CA MET A 284 -28.12 -12.21 5.13
C MET A 284 -29.36 -12.43 4.25
N ALA A 285 -29.17 -12.84 3.00
CA ALA A 285 -30.26 -13.23 2.11
C ALA A 285 -31.03 -14.43 2.68
N GLY A 286 -30.34 -15.46 3.17
CA GLY A 286 -30.96 -16.61 3.84
C GLY A 286 -31.82 -16.21 5.04
N TRP A 287 -31.29 -15.37 5.93
CA TRP A 287 -32.02 -14.90 7.11
C TRP A 287 -33.29 -14.12 6.75
N LEU A 288 -33.23 -13.26 5.72
CA LEU A 288 -34.41 -12.55 5.24
C LEU A 288 -35.47 -13.49 4.65
N LEU A 289 -35.05 -14.56 3.98
CA LEU A 289 -35.95 -15.58 3.43
C LEU A 289 -36.62 -16.43 4.54
N PHE A 290 -35.95 -16.66 5.68
CA PHE A 290 -36.51 -17.42 6.81
C PHE A 290 -37.33 -16.58 7.80
N ARG A 291 -37.18 -15.25 7.78
CA ARG A 291 -37.92 -14.32 8.64
C ARG A 291 -39.22 -13.83 7.99
N GLY A 292 -39.28 -13.81 6.66
CA GLY A 292 -40.46 -13.45 5.86
C GLY A 292 -41.51 -14.54 5.79
#